data_AF-W0RYU2-F1
#
_entry.id   AF-W0RYU2-F1
#
_cell.length_a   1.000
_cell.length_b   1.000
_cell.length_c   1.000
_cell.angle_alpha   90.00
_cell.angle_beta   90.00
_cell.angle_gamma   90.00
#
_symmetry.space_group_name_H-M   'P 1'
#
loop_
_entity.id
_entity.type
_entity.pdbx_description
1 polymer ?
#
loop_
_entity_poly.entity_id
_entity_poly.type
_entity_poly.pdbx_seq_one_letter_code
_entity_poly.pdbx_strand_id
1 'polypeptide(L)' 'MINYSNHVLYKTEELLAISPNRYRITVQVAQRAKRRKYEDVDNSEDFKIKPVIRAILEMVDEINQPGIITD' A
#
# COMPACT_ATOMS: atom_id res chain seq x y z
N MET A 1 5.34 19.29 -10.65
CA MET A 1 4.50 18.08 -10.75
C MET A 1 5.28 16.96 -10.07
N ILE A 2 4.87 16.55 -8.87
CA ILE A 2 5.53 15.42 -8.19
C ILE A 2 5.35 14.21 -9.09
N ASN A 3 6.47 13.61 -9.53
CA ASN A 3 6.44 12.43 -10.38
C ASN A 3 5.83 11.29 -9.57
N TYR A 4 4.54 11.02 -9.79
CA TYR A 4 3.75 10.02 -9.06
C TYR A 4 4.42 8.64 -9.05
N SER A 5 5.08 8.27 -10.15
CA SER A 5 5.87 7.03 -10.24
C SER A 5 7.05 7.01 -9.27
N ASN A 6 7.73 8.15 -9.07
CA ASN A 6 8.83 8.25 -8.11
C ASN A 6 8.33 8.16 -6.66
N HIS A 7 7.12 8.67 -6.39
CA HIS A 7 6.54 8.56 -5.05
C HIS A 7 6.25 7.11 -4.67
N VAL A 8 5.61 6.35 -5.58
CA VAL A 8 5.34 4.92 -5.36
C VAL A 8 6.64 4.13 -5.22
N LEU A 9 7.66 4.45 -6.02
CA LEU A 9 8.98 3.84 -5.91
C LEU A 9 9.59 4.08 -4.53
N TYR A 10 9.62 5.33 -4.07
CA TYR A 10 10.15 5.69 -2.75
C TYR A 10 9.42 4.94 -1.62
N LYS A 11 8.08 4.88 -1.69
CA LYS A 11 7.26 4.17 -0.72
C LYS A 11 7.50 2.65 -0.74
N THR A 12 7.75 2.10 -1.92
CA THR A 12 8.12 0.69 -2.04
C THR A 12 9.47 0.42 -1.36
N GLU A 13 10.47 1.27 -1.58
CA GLU A 13 11.78 1.14 -0.93
C GLU A 13 11.70 1.29 0.58
N GLU A 14 10.89 2.24 1.07
CA GLU A 14 10.61 2.43 2.49
C GLU A 14 10.02 1.14 3.10
N LEU A 15 8.99 0.57 2.48
CA LEU A 15 8.37 -0.69 2.92
C LEU A 15 9.37 -1.87 2.94
N LEU A 16 10.24 -1.94 1.94
CA LEU A 16 11.27 -2.97 1.82
C LEU A 16 12.39 -2.81 2.86
N ALA A 17 12.75 -1.58 3.21
CA ALA A 17 13.81 -1.28 4.18
C ALA A 17 13.39 -1.67 5.61
N ILE A 18 12.11 -1.52 5.94
CA ILE A 18 11.58 -1.81 7.29
C ILE A 18 11.26 -3.31 7.44
N SER A 19 11.06 -4.03 6.34
CA SER A 19 10.73 -5.46 6.38
C SER A 19 11.98 -6.33 6.60
N PRO A 20 12.01 -7.17 7.65
CA PRO A 20 13.10 -8.13 7.86
C PRO A 20 13.10 -9.28 6.84
N ASN A 21 12.01 -9.44 6.06
CA ASN A 21 11.89 -10.48 5.05
C ASN A 21 11.15 -9.97 3.82
N ARG A 22 11.89 -9.83 2.71
CA ARG A 22 11.37 -9.31 1.44
C ARG A 22 10.26 -10.19 0.85
N TYR A 23 10.37 -11.51 0.95
CA TYR A 23 9.32 -12.41 0.48
C TYR A 23 8.02 -12.20 1.26
N ARG A 24 8.11 -12.16 2.60
CA ARG A 24 6.94 -12.01 3.46
C ARG A 24 6.20 -10.69 3.20
N ILE A 25 6.91 -9.59 2.99
CA ILE A 25 6.27 -8.28 2.72
C ILE A 25 5.66 -8.24 1.32
N THR A 26 6.31 -8.81 0.30
CA THR A 26 5.73 -8.93 -1.05
C THR A 26 4.42 -9.73 -1.03
N VAL A 27 4.36 -10.84 -0.29
CA VAL A 27 3.14 -11.63 -0.13
C VAL A 27 2.03 -10.82 0.56
N GLN A 28 2.35 -10.05 1.61
CA GLN A 28 1.37 -9.21 2.30
C GLN A 28 0.81 -8.10 1.40
N VAL A 29 1.66 -7.42 0.63
CA VAL A 29 1.24 -6.43 -0.36
C VAL A 29 0.30 -7.07 -1.38
N ALA A 30 0.66 -8.24 -1.91
CA ALA A 30 -0.15 -8.95 -2.90
C ALA A 30 -1.51 -9.38 -2.32
N GLN A 31 -1.55 -9.90 -1.09
CA GLN A 31 -2.78 -10.29 -0.42
C GLN A 31 -3.71 -9.10 -0.19
N ARG A 32 -3.18 -7.97 0.27
CA ARG A 32 -3.95 -6.74 0.51
C ARG A 32 -4.48 -6.15 -0.80
N ALA A 33 -3.65 -6.08 -1.83
CA ALA A 33 -4.06 -5.66 -3.18
C ALA A 33 -5.14 -6.56 -3.76
N LYS A 34 -5.06 -7.88 -3.53
CA LYS A 34 -6.07 -8.84 -3.96
C LYS A 34 -7.41 -8.57 -3.28
N ARG A 35 -7.44 -8.37 -1.96
CA ARG A 35 -8.68 -8.07 -1.20
C ARG A 35 -9.40 -6.82 -1.75
N ARG A 36 -8.65 -5.73 -1.93
CA ARG A 36 -9.19 -4.48 -2.48
C ARG A 36 -9.81 -4.59 -3.85
N LYS A 37 -9.23 -5.40 -4.74
CA LYS A 37 -9.82 -5.66 -6.06
C LYS A 37 -11.27 -6.21 -5.96
N TYR A 38 -11.61 -6.90 -4.87
CA TYR A 38 -12.94 -7.48 -4.66
C TYR A 38 -13.82 -6.62 -3.73
N GLU A 39 -13.23 -5.81 -2.85
CA GLU A 39 -13.94 -4.93 -1.92
C GLU A 39 -14.32 -3.57 -2.56
N ASP A 40 -13.51 -3.04 -3.48
CA ASP A 40 -13.71 -1.72 -4.12
C ASP A 40 -14.64 -1.77 -5.35
N VAL A 41 -15.34 -2.89 -5.59
CA VAL A 41 -16.19 -3.08 -6.79
C VAL A 41 -17.36 -2.09 -6.85
N ASP A 42 -17.82 -1.59 -5.70
CA ASP A 42 -18.94 -0.63 -5.58
C ASP A 42 -18.53 0.86 -5.54
N ASN A 43 -17.23 1.18 -5.43
CA ASN A 43 -16.76 2.57 -5.34
C ASN A 43 -16.22 3.06 -6.69
N SER A 44 -17.07 3.73 -7.47
CA SER A 44 -16.75 4.23 -8.82
C SER A 44 -15.60 5.25 -8.89
N GLU A 45 -15.27 5.94 -7.80
CA GLU A 45 -14.16 6.90 -7.76
C GLU A 45 -12.78 6.23 -7.57
N ASP A 46 -12.75 4.99 -7.08
CA ASP A 46 -11.55 4.32 -6.60
C ASP A 46 -10.74 3.59 -7.69
N PHE A 47 -11.27 3.52 -8.91
CA PHE A 47 -10.62 2.90 -10.08
C PHE A 47 -9.39 3.65 -10.60
N LYS A 48 -9.06 4.82 -10.05
CA LYS A 48 -7.95 5.67 -10.53
C LYS A 48 -6.56 5.14 -10.14
N ILE A 49 -6.46 4.25 -9.15
CA ILE A 49 -5.19 3.72 -8.64
C ILE A 49 -5.19 2.19 -8.72
N LYS A 50 -4.11 1.60 -9.23
CA LYS A 50 -3.96 0.12 -9.23
C LYS A 50 -3.98 -0.39 -7.78
N PRO A 51 -4.69 -1.48 -7.45
CA PRO A 51 -4.79 -1.99 -6.08
C PRO A 51 -3.44 -2.27 -5.40
N VAL A 52 -2.43 -2.66 -6.18
CA VAL A 52 -1.06 -2.89 -5.67
C VAL A 52 -0.39 -1.59 -5.21
N ILE A 53 -0.61 -0.48 -5.93
CA ILE A 53 -0.07 0.83 -5.57
C ILE A 53 -0.72 1.31 -4.27
N ARG A 54 -2.05 1.22 -4.19
CA ARG A 54 -2.80 1.57 -2.98
C ARG A 54 -2.30 0.78 -1.76
N ALA A 55 -2.19 -0.54 -1.90
CA ALA A 55 -1.70 -1.40 -0.84
C ALA A 55 -0.30 -1.01 -0.35
N ILE A 56 0.62 -0.62 -1.24
CA ILE A 56 1.95 -0.15 -0.84
C ILE A 56 1.85 1.15 -0.04
N LEU A 57 1.07 2.12 -0.52
CA LEU A 57 0.94 3.43 0.13
C LEU A 57 0.38 3.30 1.55
N GLU A 58 -0.75 2.61 1.73
CA GLU A 58 -1.35 2.56 3.06
C GLU A 58 -0.56 1.64 4.00
N MET A 59 0.06 0.57 3.50
CA MET A 59 0.94 -0.25 4.36
C MET A 59 2.12 0.57 4.89
N VAL A 60 2.64 1.51 4.11
CA VAL A 60 3.68 2.43 4.56
C VAL A 60 3.12 3.46 5.54
N ASP A 61 1.94 4.00 5.28
CA ASP A 61 1.30 4.96 6.19
C ASP A 61 0.95 4.32 7.54
N GLU A 62 0.45 3.08 7.55
CA GLU A 62 0.19 2.26 8.76
C GLU A 62 1.47 2.08 9.60
N ILE A 63 2.62 1.87 8.97
CA ILE A 63 3.90 1.71 9.67
C ILE A 63 4.38 3.05 10.24
N ASN A 64 4.20 4.15 9.51
CA ASN A 64 4.65 5.48 9.92
C ASN A 64 3.70 6.17 10.92
N GLN A 65 2.44 5.75 10.97
CA GLN A 65 1.42 6.28 11.88
C GLN A 65 0.80 5.15 12.70
N PRO A 66 1.56 4.53 13.62
CA PRO A 66 1.05 3.44 14.47
C PRO A 66 -0.02 3.90 15.50
N GLY A 67 -0.48 5.16 15.44
CA GLY A 67 -1.22 5.86 16.49
C GLY A 67 -2.64 6.29 16.16
N ILE A 68 -3.38 5.56 15.30
CA ILE A 68 -4.84 5.73 15.17
C ILE A 68 -5.54 4.43 15.58
N ILE A 69 -5.35 4.07 16.85
CA ILE A 69 -6.31 3.26 17.60
C ILE A 69 -6.57 4.09 18.86
N THR A 70 -7.42 5.11 18.73
CA THR A 70 -8.06 5.74 19.89
C THR A 70 -9.25 4.85 20.25
N ASP A 71 -9.27 4.44 21.52
CA ASP A 71 -10.28 3.61 22.20
C ASP A 71 -11.74 3.93 21.82
#